data_AF-A0A6P7LSE2-F1
#
_entry.id   AF-A0A6P7LSE2-F1
#
_cell.length_a   1.000
_cell.length_b   1.000
_cell.length_c   1.000
_cell.angle_alpha   90.00
_cell.angle_beta   90.00
_cell.angle_gamma   90.00
#
_symmetry.space_group_name_H-M   'P 1'
#
loop_
_entity.id
_entity.type
_entity.pdbx_description
1 polymer ?
#
loop_
_entity_poly.entity_id
_entity_poly.type
_entity_poly.pdbx_seq_one_letter_code
_entity_poly.pdbx_strand_id
1 'polypeptide(L)'
;MKITDGNVIRFHLQVLHGITVKSSERRRERRSISGAKVFGVPLETVTRRYVPEFGLVPCFLVEACLFLLERAGTVGLFRKPGALPRIKSLRARLNRGDECFSSELPYDVATLVKQFCRELPEPLFPCEVHEALLRAQALATEQDRMSALQLLSCLLPARNGSSLHYLFDFLCKVSQRCSENLMTSANLAIVFAPCLLPPPNKAEMSERRLELRVLVLRSFIENPHLFGVIPKSVMDSVGFLTSCSFTPPAHPKKSSNRKRHSLKVVRSVKTPNWIQGRSKVTAPGSEHSQRSASGDKPSLRRSLGLEHFPNIRMFRTYMPSSDEPEVEPLEGSSSTGKGCKTPQPRLRRDLRLPAFTRSSDAGASPVLTAVGKLHFTPWRRCSL
;
A
#
# COMPACT_ATOMS: atom_id res chain seq x y z
N MET A 1 1.39 -5.23 -26.11
CA MET A 1 0.03 -5.45 -25.56
C MET A 1 -0.98 -5.08 -26.63
N LYS A 2 -2.08 -5.84 -26.82
CA LYS A 2 -3.23 -5.34 -27.58
C LYS A 2 -3.97 -4.36 -26.68
N ILE A 3 -4.14 -3.11 -27.09
CA ILE A 3 -4.81 -2.09 -26.28
C ILE A 3 -6.32 -2.33 -26.38
N THR A 4 -6.90 -3.04 -25.41
CA THR A 4 -8.32 -2.84 -25.10
C THR A 4 -8.48 -1.44 -24.52
N ASP A 5 -9.41 -0.65 -25.04
CA ASP A 5 -9.72 0.66 -24.49
C ASP A 5 -10.08 0.53 -22.99
N GLY A 6 -9.54 1.41 -22.14
CA GLY A 6 -9.92 1.48 -20.73
C GLY A 6 -11.42 1.73 -20.53
N ASN A 7 -12.12 2.29 -21.53
CA ASN A 7 -13.57 2.41 -21.53
C ASN A 7 -14.28 1.05 -21.60
N VAL A 8 -13.74 0.11 -22.37
CA VAL A 8 -14.23 -1.28 -22.43
C VAL A 8 -14.03 -1.96 -21.07
N ILE A 9 -12.84 -1.82 -20.47
CA ILE A 9 -12.56 -2.38 -19.13
C ILE A 9 -13.51 -1.80 -18.06
N ARG A 10 -13.79 -0.48 -18.09
CA ARG A 10 -14.78 0.17 -17.22
C ARG A 10 -16.21 -0.35 -17.46
N PHE A 11 -16.59 -0.57 -18.73
CA PHE A 11 -17.89 -1.14 -19.09
C PHE A 11 -18.05 -2.56 -18.52
N HIS A 12 -17.05 -3.44 -18.66
CA HIS A 12 -17.12 -4.79 -18.07
C HIS A 12 -17.14 -4.76 -16.54
N LEU A 13 -16.38 -3.88 -15.88
CA LEU A 13 -16.47 -3.69 -14.42
C LEU A 13 -17.86 -3.24 -13.98
N GLN A 14 -18.52 -2.36 -14.73
CA GLN A 14 -19.87 -1.89 -14.41
C GLN A 14 -20.93 -2.96 -14.68
N VAL A 15 -20.84 -3.69 -15.79
CA VAL A 15 -21.86 -4.67 -16.22
C VAL A 15 -21.75 -5.99 -15.45
N LEU A 16 -20.53 -6.52 -15.25
CA LEU A 16 -20.33 -7.82 -14.59
C LEU A 16 -20.37 -7.69 -13.06
N HIS A 17 -19.80 -6.60 -12.52
CA HIS A 17 -19.51 -6.48 -11.08
C HIS A 17 -20.21 -5.28 -10.39
N GLY A 18 -20.93 -4.44 -11.13
CA GLY A 18 -21.53 -3.21 -10.59
C GLY A 18 -20.51 -2.13 -10.19
N ILE A 19 -19.25 -2.27 -10.60
CA ILE A 19 -18.13 -1.42 -10.16
C ILE A 19 -17.88 -0.30 -11.16
N THR A 20 -18.17 0.92 -10.73
CA THR A 20 -17.87 2.16 -11.45
C THR A 20 -16.53 2.75 -10.98
N VAL A 21 -15.70 3.16 -11.94
CA VAL A 21 -14.41 3.83 -11.71
C VAL A 21 -14.41 5.15 -12.47
N LYS A 22 -14.14 6.27 -11.79
CA LYS A 22 -14.01 7.58 -12.46
C LYS A 22 -12.75 7.59 -13.32
N SER A 23 -12.77 8.26 -14.45
CA SER A 23 -11.54 8.67 -15.12
C SER A 23 -10.78 9.64 -14.22
N SER A 24 -9.51 9.34 -13.90
CA SER A 24 -8.62 10.33 -13.32
C SER A 24 -8.33 11.39 -14.38
N GLU A 25 -8.96 12.55 -14.26
CA GLU A 25 -8.58 13.74 -15.01
C GLU A 25 -7.22 14.21 -14.49
N ARG A 26 -6.25 14.43 -15.40
CA ARG A 26 -4.84 14.70 -15.06
C ARG A 26 -4.71 15.82 -14.03
N ARG A 27 -4.56 15.46 -12.76
CA ARG A 27 -4.54 16.43 -11.65
C ARG A 27 -3.27 17.28 -11.77
N ARG A 28 -3.45 18.59 -11.99
CA ARG A 28 -2.37 19.51 -12.37
C ARG A 28 -1.24 19.49 -11.34
N GLU A 29 -0.01 19.33 -11.82
CA GLU A 29 1.19 19.11 -11.01
C GLU A 29 1.33 20.10 -9.85
N ARG A 30 1.37 19.59 -8.61
CA ARG A 30 2.06 20.29 -7.52
C ARG A 30 3.55 20.02 -7.66
N ARG A 31 4.28 20.94 -8.30
CA ARG A 31 5.74 20.89 -8.41
C ARG A 31 6.38 21.02 -7.04
N SER A 32 6.73 19.89 -6.43
CA SER A 32 7.52 19.85 -5.20
C SER A 32 8.94 20.30 -5.53
N ILE A 33 9.33 21.49 -5.07
CA ILE A 33 10.69 22.02 -5.23
C ILE A 33 11.55 21.37 -4.14
N SER A 34 12.00 20.15 -4.40
CA SER A 34 12.83 19.36 -3.51
C SER A 34 14.09 18.88 -4.23
N GLY A 35 15.25 18.99 -3.57
CA GLY A 35 16.52 18.46 -4.08
C GLY A 35 16.66 16.93 -3.95
N ALA A 36 15.64 16.24 -3.45
CA ALA A 36 15.59 14.78 -3.37
C ALA A 36 15.37 14.14 -4.74
N LYS A 37 16.00 12.99 -5.00
CA LYS A 37 15.81 12.21 -6.25
C LYS A 37 14.92 10.98 -6.12
N VAL A 38 14.64 10.50 -4.90
CA VAL A 38 14.01 9.17 -4.67
C VAL A 38 12.80 9.24 -3.73
N PHE A 39 12.93 9.86 -2.56
CA PHE A 39 11.88 9.89 -1.53
C PHE A 39 11.20 11.27 -1.46
N GLY A 40 9.87 11.31 -1.42
CA GLY A 40 9.10 12.56 -1.33
C GLY A 40 8.81 13.25 -2.67
N VAL A 41 9.04 12.55 -3.80
CA VAL A 41 8.96 13.12 -5.16
C VAL A 41 7.94 12.36 -6.03
N PRO A 42 7.34 13.00 -7.06
CA PRO A 42 6.40 12.34 -7.97
C PRO A 42 7.02 11.17 -8.73
N LEU A 43 6.25 10.10 -8.94
CA LEU A 43 6.70 8.89 -9.67
C LEU A 43 7.12 9.21 -11.12
N GLU A 44 6.62 10.32 -11.67
CA GLU A 44 6.98 10.98 -12.93
C GLU A 44 8.46 11.37 -13.00
N THR A 45 9.03 11.78 -11.87
CA THR A 45 10.40 12.32 -11.75
C THR A 45 11.43 11.29 -11.33
N VAL A 46 11.03 10.23 -10.62
CA VAL A 46 11.93 9.15 -10.19
C VAL A 46 12.53 8.43 -11.39
N THR A 47 13.86 8.23 -11.38
CA THR A 47 14.61 7.46 -12.38
C THR A 47 14.03 6.05 -12.52
N ARG A 48 13.76 5.62 -13.75
CA ARG A 48 13.17 4.32 -14.07
C ARG A 48 14.03 3.60 -15.11
N ARG A 49 14.16 2.28 -14.97
CA ARG A 49 14.76 1.38 -15.96
C ARG A 49 13.73 0.41 -16.51
N TYR A 50 13.96 -0.08 -17.72
CA TYR A 50 13.15 -1.16 -18.27
C TYR A 50 13.54 -2.48 -17.61
N VAL A 51 12.55 -3.21 -17.10
CA VAL A 51 12.67 -4.58 -16.64
C VAL A 51 11.75 -5.42 -17.54
N PRO A 52 12.22 -6.55 -18.10
CA PRO A 52 11.35 -7.50 -18.82
C PRO A 52 10.12 -7.87 -18.00
N GLU A 53 8.99 -8.14 -18.68
CA GLU A 53 7.67 -8.47 -18.11
C GLU A 53 6.99 -7.33 -17.30
N PHE A 54 7.75 -6.51 -16.57
CA PHE A 54 7.21 -5.45 -15.70
C PHE A 54 7.13 -4.07 -16.35
N GLY A 55 8.00 -3.76 -17.33
CA GLY A 55 8.04 -2.45 -17.98
C GLY A 55 8.97 -1.45 -17.28
N LEU A 56 8.55 -0.19 -17.13
CA LEU A 56 9.41 0.88 -16.57
C LEU A 56 9.25 0.98 -15.05
N VAL A 57 10.20 0.40 -14.31
CA VAL A 57 10.20 0.30 -12.83
C VAL A 57 11.25 1.25 -12.23
N PRO A 58 10.97 1.93 -11.10
CA PRO A 58 11.93 2.81 -10.41
C PRO A 58 13.24 2.09 -10.07
N CYS A 59 14.40 2.68 -10.41
CA CYS A 59 15.71 2.03 -10.20
C CYS A 59 15.92 1.63 -8.74
N PHE A 60 15.61 2.54 -7.81
CA PHE A 60 15.58 2.28 -6.36
C PHE A 60 14.79 1.02 -5.98
N LEU A 61 13.57 0.83 -6.52
CA LEU A 61 12.77 -0.36 -6.21
C LEU A 61 13.44 -1.63 -6.72
N VAL A 62 13.99 -1.61 -7.94
CA VAL A 62 14.62 -2.80 -8.52
C VAL A 62 15.89 -3.19 -7.76
N GLU A 63 16.77 -2.23 -7.45
CA GLU A 63 17.99 -2.50 -6.67
C GLU A 63 17.67 -2.96 -5.24
N ALA A 64 16.76 -2.27 -4.55
CA ALA A 64 16.36 -2.64 -3.19
C ALA A 64 15.66 -4.02 -3.14
N CYS A 65 14.84 -4.36 -4.14
CA CYS A 65 14.21 -5.68 -4.21
C CYS A 65 15.22 -6.79 -4.53
N LEU A 66 16.18 -6.58 -5.44
CA LEU A 66 17.23 -7.57 -5.73
C LEU A 66 18.06 -7.88 -4.47
N PHE A 67 18.58 -6.84 -3.81
CA PHE A 67 19.32 -6.97 -2.55
C PHE A 67 18.53 -7.70 -1.44
N LEU A 68 17.20 -7.50 -1.40
CA LEU A 68 16.33 -8.17 -0.43
C LEU A 68 15.93 -9.59 -0.83
N LEU A 69 15.96 -9.97 -2.12
CA LEU A 69 15.70 -11.35 -2.57
C LEU A 69 16.85 -12.29 -2.18
N GLU A 70 18.10 -11.87 -2.37
CA GLU A 70 19.29 -12.59 -1.87
C GLU A 70 19.17 -12.91 -0.38
N ARG A 71 18.58 -11.99 0.38
CA ARG A 71 18.46 -12.02 1.84
C ARG A 71 17.04 -12.36 2.32
N ALA A 72 16.21 -12.93 1.45
CA ALA A 72 14.77 -13.12 1.70
C ALA A 72 14.44 -14.08 2.86
N GLY A 73 15.38 -14.93 3.31
CA GLY A 73 15.24 -15.76 4.52
C GLY A 73 15.30 -14.97 5.84
N THR A 74 15.54 -13.66 5.82
CA THR A 74 15.70 -12.84 7.03
C THR A 74 14.43 -12.81 7.91
N VAL A 75 14.51 -13.42 9.10
CA VAL A 75 13.39 -13.57 10.06
C VAL A 75 12.70 -12.24 10.38
N GLY A 76 11.46 -12.08 9.91
CA GLY A 76 10.62 -10.90 10.12
C GLY A 76 10.95 -9.73 9.18
N LEU A 77 11.42 -9.99 7.96
CA LEU A 77 11.60 -8.99 6.91
C LEU A 77 10.34 -8.12 6.73
N PHE A 78 10.51 -6.82 6.47
CA PHE A 78 9.45 -5.78 6.49
C PHE A 78 8.70 -5.57 7.82
N ARG A 79 8.54 -6.58 8.68
CA ARG A 79 7.89 -6.48 10.00
C ARG A 79 8.78 -5.84 11.06
N LYS A 80 10.04 -6.31 11.19
CA LYS A 80 11.02 -5.73 12.11
C LYS A 80 11.48 -4.35 11.58
N PRO A 81 11.62 -3.32 12.44
CA PRO A 81 12.16 -2.03 12.04
C PRO A 81 13.68 -2.10 11.85
N GLY A 82 14.20 -1.31 10.90
CA GLY A 82 15.61 -0.98 10.85
C GLY A 82 16.01 0.08 11.88
N ALA A 83 17.31 0.37 12.00
CA ALA A 83 17.81 1.39 12.92
C ALA A 83 17.69 2.79 12.32
N LEU A 84 16.95 3.68 12.98
CA LEU A 84 16.66 5.03 12.49
C LEU A 84 17.90 5.85 12.06
N PRO A 85 19.07 5.82 12.73
CA PRO A 85 20.26 6.53 12.26
C PRO A 85 20.80 6.01 10.92
N ARG A 86 20.83 4.69 10.72
CA ARG A 86 21.28 4.08 9.45
C ARG A 86 20.29 4.32 8.33
N ILE A 87 18.99 4.16 8.60
CA ILE A 87 17.91 4.50 7.67
C ILE A 87 18.02 5.96 7.21
N LYS A 88 18.24 6.92 8.14
CA LYS A 88 18.43 8.34 7.79
C LYS A 88 19.67 8.56 6.91
N SER A 89 20.80 7.93 7.22
CA SER A 89 22.05 8.05 6.45
C SER A 89 21.90 7.47 5.03
N LEU A 90 21.38 6.24 4.92
CA LEU A 90 21.14 5.57 3.63
C LEU A 90 20.11 6.33 2.79
N ARG A 91 19.02 6.81 3.37
CA ARG A 91 18.04 7.68 2.68
C ARG A 91 18.69 8.94 2.11
N ALA A 92 19.60 9.57 2.87
CA ALA A 92 20.30 10.77 2.42
C ALA A 92 21.30 10.49 1.28
N ARG A 93 21.94 9.31 1.27
CA ARG A 93 22.77 8.83 0.15
C ARG A 93 21.93 8.58 -1.11
N LEU A 94 20.88 7.78 -1.00
CA LEU A 94 19.93 7.47 -2.09
C LEU A 94 19.32 8.74 -2.70
N ASN A 95 18.90 9.70 -1.89
CA ASN A 95 18.36 10.96 -2.40
C ASN A 95 19.36 11.83 -3.17
N ARG A 96 20.68 11.62 -3.00
CA ARG A 96 21.71 12.26 -3.86
C ARG A 96 21.98 11.48 -5.15
N GLY A 97 21.56 10.22 -5.25
CA GLY A 97 21.75 9.36 -6.41
C GLY A 97 22.84 8.28 -6.25
N ASP A 98 23.22 7.95 -5.02
CA ASP A 98 24.01 6.75 -4.72
C ASP A 98 23.06 5.56 -4.56
N GLU A 99 23.14 4.57 -5.45
CA GLU A 99 22.27 3.37 -5.47
C GLU A 99 22.91 2.13 -4.77
N CYS A 100 24.01 2.29 -4.02
CA CYS A 100 24.77 1.16 -3.48
C CYS A 100 24.21 0.62 -2.13
N PHE A 101 23.74 -0.63 -2.15
CA PHE A 101 23.19 -1.33 -0.98
C PHE A 101 24.14 -2.36 -0.31
N SER A 102 25.33 -2.60 -0.85
CA SER A 102 26.17 -3.77 -0.48
C SER A 102 26.56 -3.84 1.00
N SER A 103 26.70 -2.69 1.67
CA SER A 103 27.04 -2.53 3.10
C SER A 103 25.83 -2.51 4.05
N GLU A 104 24.61 -2.51 3.52
CA GLU A 104 23.40 -2.20 4.30
C GLU A 104 22.79 -3.44 4.96
N LEU A 105 21.84 -3.24 5.89
CA LEU A 105 21.14 -4.34 6.56
C LEU A 105 19.71 -4.50 6.03
N PRO A 106 19.19 -5.74 5.88
CA PRO A 106 17.88 -5.99 5.30
C PRO A 106 16.72 -5.22 5.94
N TYR A 107 16.71 -5.05 7.26
CA TYR A 107 15.66 -4.30 7.95
C TYR A 107 15.68 -2.80 7.63
N ASP A 108 16.84 -2.22 7.32
CA ASP A 108 16.97 -0.81 6.95
C ASP A 108 16.45 -0.59 5.53
N VAL A 109 16.91 -1.41 4.57
CA VAL A 109 16.46 -1.38 3.16
C VAL A 109 14.96 -1.70 3.06
N ALA A 110 14.47 -2.72 3.77
CA ALA A 110 13.05 -3.06 3.84
C ALA A 110 12.19 -1.96 4.50
N THR A 111 12.78 -1.16 5.39
CA THR A 111 12.09 0.04 5.92
C THR A 111 12.02 1.14 4.86
N LEU A 112 13.07 1.34 4.05
CA LEU A 112 13.08 2.32 2.97
C LEU A 112 12.12 1.97 1.82
N VAL A 113 12.00 0.70 1.42
CA VAL A 113 10.99 0.29 0.40
C VAL A 113 9.56 0.67 0.83
N LYS A 114 9.23 0.50 2.12
CA LYS A 114 7.94 0.97 2.69
C LYS A 114 7.83 2.49 2.71
N GLN A 115 8.89 3.21 3.09
CA GLN A 115 8.92 4.67 3.08
C GLN A 115 8.72 5.23 1.67
N PHE A 116 9.40 4.70 0.65
CA PHE A 116 9.24 5.08 -0.74
C PHE A 116 7.77 5.00 -1.18
N CYS A 117 7.13 3.83 -1.00
CA CYS A 117 5.75 3.62 -1.40
C CYS A 117 4.76 4.57 -0.69
N ARG A 118 4.97 4.81 0.60
CA ARG A 118 4.11 5.63 1.46
C ARG A 118 4.27 7.14 1.22
N GLU A 119 5.45 7.58 0.82
CA GLU A 119 5.83 9.00 0.78
C GLU A 119 5.92 9.57 -0.64
N LEU A 120 5.36 8.86 -1.64
CA LEU A 120 5.00 9.47 -2.91
C LEU A 120 3.91 10.55 -2.70
N PRO A 121 3.94 11.68 -3.42
CA PRO A 121 2.88 12.69 -3.37
C PRO A 121 1.48 12.19 -3.77
N GLU A 122 1.42 11.06 -4.48
CA GLU A 122 0.22 10.29 -4.76
C GLU A 122 0.51 8.79 -4.50
N PRO A 123 -0.35 8.05 -3.78
CA PRO A 123 -0.11 6.64 -3.48
C PRO A 123 -0.05 5.77 -4.74
N LEU A 124 0.72 4.67 -4.68
CA LEU A 124 0.89 3.78 -5.84
C LEU A 124 -0.43 3.25 -6.41
N PHE A 125 -1.46 3.02 -5.58
CA PHE A 125 -2.84 2.94 -6.04
C PHE A 125 -3.49 4.35 -5.97
N PRO A 126 -3.82 5.00 -7.11
CA PRO A 126 -4.49 6.30 -7.12
C PRO A 126 -5.79 6.29 -6.33
N CYS A 127 -6.12 7.38 -5.65
CA CYS A 127 -7.27 7.44 -4.73
C CYS A 127 -8.61 7.09 -5.43
N GLU A 128 -8.73 7.37 -6.73
CA GLU A 128 -9.90 7.09 -7.56
C GLU A 128 -10.22 5.59 -7.69
N VAL A 129 -9.24 4.70 -7.52
CA VAL A 129 -9.47 3.24 -7.57
C VAL A 129 -9.74 2.61 -6.21
N HIS A 130 -9.56 3.32 -5.09
CA HIS A 130 -9.70 2.74 -3.74
C HIS A 130 -11.11 2.15 -3.52
N GLU A 131 -12.18 2.93 -3.74
CA GLU A 131 -13.55 2.43 -3.58
C GLU A 131 -13.92 1.33 -4.57
N ALA A 132 -13.22 1.25 -5.71
CA ALA A 132 -13.43 0.18 -6.66
C ALA A 132 -12.77 -1.13 -6.19
N LEU A 133 -11.53 -1.05 -5.68
CA LEU A 133 -10.82 -2.19 -5.10
C LEU A 133 -11.52 -2.75 -3.85
N LEU A 134 -12.02 -1.88 -2.96
CA LEU A 134 -12.75 -2.32 -1.77
C LEU A 134 -14.13 -2.93 -2.11
N ARG A 135 -14.82 -2.43 -3.16
CA ARG A 135 -16.03 -3.07 -3.69
C ARG A 135 -15.71 -4.41 -4.35
N ALA A 136 -14.64 -4.50 -5.14
CA ALA A 136 -14.18 -5.74 -5.75
C ALA A 136 -13.93 -6.83 -4.70
N GLN A 137 -13.19 -6.50 -3.62
CA GLN A 137 -12.92 -7.47 -2.55
C GLN A 137 -14.15 -7.82 -1.70
N ALA A 138 -15.24 -7.04 -1.78
CA ALA A 138 -16.51 -7.33 -1.12
C ALA A 138 -17.47 -8.19 -1.98
N LEU A 139 -17.09 -8.58 -3.20
CA LEU A 139 -17.88 -9.49 -4.05
C LEU A 139 -17.95 -10.90 -3.44
N ALA A 140 -19.08 -11.57 -3.66
CA ALA A 140 -19.43 -12.82 -2.96
C ALA A 140 -18.53 -14.00 -3.37
N THR A 141 -18.36 -14.25 -4.67
CA THR A 141 -17.52 -15.34 -5.17
C THR A 141 -16.05 -14.92 -5.29
N GLU A 142 -15.14 -15.87 -5.18
CA GLU A 142 -13.71 -15.60 -5.37
C GLU A 142 -13.36 -15.25 -6.82
N GLN A 143 -14.05 -15.90 -7.76
CA GLN A 143 -13.90 -15.64 -9.19
C GLN A 143 -14.26 -14.19 -9.54
N ASP A 144 -15.34 -13.65 -8.94
CA ASP A 144 -15.74 -12.26 -9.16
C ASP A 144 -14.77 -11.28 -8.51
N ARG A 145 -14.32 -11.55 -7.27
CA ARG A 145 -13.26 -10.76 -6.60
C ARG A 145 -12.02 -10.66 -7.49
N MET A 146 -11.50 -11.79 -7.94
CA MET A 146 -10.27 -11.84 -8.74
C MET A 146 -10.46 -11.22 -10.14
N SER A 147 -11.60 -11.48 -10.81
CA SER A 147 -11.95 -10.86 -12.09
C SER A 147 -12.01 -9.33 -12.00
N ALA A 148 -12.68 -8.82 -10.97
CA ALA A 148 -12.76 -7.38 -10.72
C ALA A 148 -11.39 -6.77 -10.38
N LEU A 149 -10.58 -7.41 -9.52
CA LEU A 149 -9.23 -6.94 -9.21
C LEU A 149 -8.29 -6.94 -10.43
N GLN A 150 -8.35 -7.96 -11.30
CA GLN A 150 -7.62 -8.01 -12.56
C GLN A 150 -7.97 -6.81 -13.45
N LEU A 151 -9.26 -6.61 -13.72
CA LEU A 151 -9.74 -5.49 -14.53
C LEU A 151 -9.37 -4.12 -13.92
N LEU A 152 -9.41 -3.98 -12.59
CA LEU A 152 -8.98 -2.75 -11.91
C LEU A 152 -7.47 -2.51 -12.01
N SER A 153 -6.64 -3.55 -11.92
CA SER A 153 -5.19 -3.42 -12.14
C SER A 153 -4.85 -2.98 -13.57
N CYS A 154 -5.67 -3.38 -14.56
CA CYS A 154 -5.57 -2.92 -15.96
C CYS A 154 -5.96 -1.46 -16.19
N LEU A 155 -6.62 -0.79 -15.22
CA LEU A 155 -7.00 0.63 -15.30
C LEU A 155 -5.96 1.58 -14.67
N LEU A 156 -4.88 1.05 -14.07
CA LEU A 156 -3.86 1.86 -13.42
C LEU A 156 -2.99 2.61 -14.45
N PRO A 157 -2.49 3.81 -14.11
CA PRO A 157 -1.47 4.48 -14.92
C PRO A 157 -0.23 3.58 -15.08
N ALA A 158 0.36 3.52 -16.28
CA ALA A 158 1.40 2.53 -16.58
C ALA A 158 2.61 2.57 -15.61
N ARG A 159 3.00 3.74 -15.11
CA ARG A 159 4.08 3.89 -14.11
C ARG A 159 3.74 3.18 -12.79
N ASN A 160 2.51 3.39 -12.31
CA ASN A 160 1.96 2.77 -11.12
C ASN A 160 1.82 1.27 -11.31
N GLY A 161 1.25 0.85 -12.46
CA GLY A 161 1.07 -0.56 -12.84
C GLY A 161 2.38 -1.35 -12.86
N SER A 162 3.41 -0.85 -13.56
CA SER A 162 4.76 -1.43 -13.59
C SER A 162 5.37 -1.53 -12.19
N SER A 163 5.27 -0.46 -11.39
CA SER A 163 5.84 -0.42 -10.03
C SER A 163 5.14 -1.40 -9.07
N LEU A 164 3.82 -1.51 -9.16
CA LEU A 164 3.02 -2.42 -8.34
C LEU A 164 3.20 -3.89 -8.77
N HIS A 165 3.17 -4.19 -10.07
CA HIS A 165 3.38 -5.56 -10.56
C HIS A 165 4.73 -6.13 -10.10
N TYR A 166 5.80 -5.35 -10.26
CA TYR A 166 7.14 -5.71 -9.79
C TYR A 166 7.19 -5.91 -8.27
N LEU A 167 6.56 -5.01 -7.51
CA LEU A 167 6.51 -5.13 -6.05
C LEU A 167 5.70 -6.35 -5.59
N PHE A 168 4.60 -6.70 -6.26
CA PHE A 168 3.79 -7.87 -5.92
C PHE A 168 4.49 -9.20 -6.25
N ASP A 169 5.16 -9.30 -7.39
CA ASP A 169 6.02 -10.45 -7.71
C ASP A 169 7.15 -10.63 -6.67
N PHE A 170 7.85 -9.55 -6.34
CA PHE A 170 8.86 -9.55 -5.28
C PHE A 170 8.28 -10.00 -3.92
N LEU A 171 7.12 -9.47 -3.50
CA LEU A 171 6.48 -9.86 -2.24
C LEU A 171 5.98 -11.32 -2.27
N CYS A 172 5.54 -11.82 -3.42
CA CYS A 172 5.21 -13.23 -3.60
C CYS A 172 6.45 -14.12 -3.35
N LYS A 173 7.58 -13.80 -3.98
CA LYS A 173 8.87 -14.50 -3.80
C LYS A 173 9.39 -14.43 -2.36
N VAL A 174 9.21 -13.31 -1.66
CA VAL A 174 9.49 -13.23 -0.21
C VAL A 174 8.55 -14.14 0.59
N SER A 175 7.25 -14.18 0.25
CA SER A 175 6.27 -15.02 0.97
C SER A 175 6.47 -16.52 0.78
N GLN A 176 7.11 -16.95 -0.32
CA GLN A 176 7.45 -18.35 -0.58
C GLN A 176 8.54 -18.87 0.39
N ARG A 177 9.35 -17.99 0.98
CA ARG A 177 10.35 -18.32 2.03
C ARG A 177 9.81 -18.13 3.46
N CYS A 178 8.48 -18.21 3.66
CA CYS A 178 7.84 -18.00 4.95
C CYS A 178 8.22 -19.01 6.04
N SER A 179 8.72 -20.20 5.66
CA SER A 179 9.32 -21.19 6.56
C SER A 179 10.58 -20.66 7.27
N GLU A 180 11.39 -19.85 6.58
CA GLU A 180 12.58 -19.19 7.14
C GLU A 180 12.20 -17.84 7.76
N ASN A 181 11.53 -16.98 6.98
CA ASN A 181 11.39 -15.56 7.31
C ASN A 181 10.16 -15.24 8.16
N LEU A 182 9.23 -16.19 8.35
CA LEU A 182 7.98 -16.06 9.11
C LEU A 182 7.00 -14.98 8.58
N MET A 183 7.12 -14.61 7.30
CA MET A 183 6.32 -13.59 6.62
C MET A 183 5.50 -14.18 5.48
N THR A 184 4.29 -14.66 5.80
CA THR A 184 3.29 -15.08 4.81
C THR A 184 2.77 -13.92 3.96
N SER A 185 2.07 -14.24 2.87
CA SER A 185 1.31 -13.29 2.04
C SER A 185 0.44 -12.34 2.88
N ALA A 186 -0.30 -12.89 3.86
CA ALA A 186 -1.13 -12.13 4.79
C ALA A 186 -0.29 -11.20 5.70
N ASN A 187 0.84 -11.68 6.23
CA ASN A 187 1.72 -10.85 7.07
C ASN A 187 2.33 -9.68 6.27
N LEU A 188 2.69 -9.90 5.00
CA LEU A 188 3.19 -8.84 4.10
C LEU A 188 2.06 -7.86 3.71
N ALA A 189 0.87 -8.37 3.38
CA ALA A 189 -0.30 -7.54 3.06
C ALA A 189 -0.66 -6.59 4.21
N ILE A 190 -0.65 -7.07 5.46
CA ILE A 190 -0.85 -6.24 6.67
C ILE A 190 0.16 -5.10 6.75
N VAL A 191 1.44 -5.37 6.45
CA VAL A 191 2.53 -4.38 6.54
C VAL A 191 2.47 -3.36 5.40
N PHE A 192 2.07 -3.78 4.19
CA PHE A 192 2.03 -2.92 3.01
C PHE A 192 0.70 -2.18 2.80
N ALA A 193 -0.41 -2.59 3.42
CA ALA A 193 -1.70 -1.91 3.29
C ALA A 193 -1.68 -0.40 3.63
N PRO A 194 -1.09 0.06 4.75
CA PRO A 194 -0.94 1.49 5.02
C PRO A 194 0.07 2.20 4.10
N CYS A 195 0.86 1.48 3.32
CA CYS A 195 1.89 2.04 2.42
C CYS A 195 1.43 2.14 0.96
N LEU A 196 0.57 1.22 0.49
CA LEU A 196 0.10 1.16 -0.91
C LEU A 196 -1.36 1.62 -1.08
N LEU A 197 -2.20 1.32 -0.09
CA LEU A 197 -3.65 1.55 -0.15
C LEU A 197 -4.13 2.27 1.13
N PRO A 198 -3.59 3.46 1.46
CA PRO A 198 -3.92 4.20 2.67
C PRO A 198 -5.36 4.72 2.65
N PRO A 199 -6.09 4.72 3.79
CA PRO A 199 -7.40 5.38 3.90
C PRO A 199 -7.29 6.90 3.62
N PRO A 200 -8.00 7.45 2.61
CA PRO A 200 -7.85 8.85 2.20
C PRO A 200 -8.50 9.85 3.17
N ASN A 201 -9.23 9.40 4.20
CA ASN A 201 -9.84 10.24 5.22
C ASN A 201 -10.13 9.43 6.50
N LYS A 202 -10.46 10.14 7.60
CA LYS A 202 -10.73 9.55 8.93
C LYS A 202 -11.97 8.63 8.96
N ALA A 203 -12.98 8.83 8.12
CA ALA A 203 -14.20 8.01 8.10
C ALA A 203 -13.95 6.61 7.50
N GLU A 204 -12.92 6.45 6.67
CA GLU A 204 -12.53 5.18 6.08
C GLU A 204 -11.64 4.29 6.95
N MET A 205 -11.34 4.74 8.18
CA MET A 205 -10.54 4.00 9.18
C MET A 205 -11.34 2.88 9.89
N SER A 206 -12.57 2.58 9.46
CA SER A 206 -13.38 1.53 10.08
C SER A 206 -12.79 0.14 9.84
N GLU A 207 -12.85 -0.72 10.87
CA GLU A 207 -12.17 -2.01 10.92
C GLU A 207 -12.38 -2.86 9.66
N ARG A 208 -13.65 -3.04 9.24
CA ARG A 208 -14.02 -3.75 8.00
C ARG A 208 -13.40 -3.17 6.73
N ARG A 209 -13.17 -1.85 6.65
CA ARG A 209 -12.52 -1.21 5.50
C ARG A 209 -11.01 -1.41 5.52
N LEU A 210 -10.40 -1.49 6.71
CA LEU A 210 -8.99 -1.86 6.88
C LEU A 210 -8.75 -3.34 6.58
N GLU A 211 -9.66 -4.23 7.00
CA GLU A 211 -9.70 -5.65 6.60
C GLU A 211 -9.71 -5.79 5.07
N LEU A 212 -10.66 -5.13 4.38
CA LEU A 212 -10.73 -5.14 2.92
C LEU A 212 -9.45 -4.60 2.25
N ARG A 213 -8.86 -3.51 2.77
CA ARG A 213 -7.60 -2.95 2.25
C ARG A 213 -6.42 -3.94 2.35
N VAL A 214 -6.35 -4.71 3.44
CA VAL A 214 -5.36 -5.80 3.58
C VAL A 214 -5.67 -6.95 2.62
N LEU A 215 -6.94 -7.36 2.50
CA LEU A 215 -7.33 -8.48 1.64
C LEU A 215 -7.09 -8.20 0.15
N VAL A 216 -7.31 -6.96 -0.34
CA VAL A 216 -6.95 -6.54 -1.70
C VAL A 216 -5.46 -6.79 -1.99
N LEU A 217 -4.58 -6.34 -1.09
CA LEU A 217 -3.13 -6.57 -1.28
C LEU A 217 -2.76 -8.04 -1.18
N ARG A 218 -3.39 -8.79 -0.27
CA ARG A 218 -3.16 -10.23 -0.14
C ARG A 218 -3.47 -10.94 -1.46
N SER A 219 -4.63 -10.69 -2.06
CA SER A 219 -5.03 -11.27 -3.34
C SER A 219 -4.04 -10.95 -4.48
N PHE A 220 -3.43 -9.75 -4.50
CA PHE A 220 -2.39 -9.41 -5.48
C PHE A 220 -1.01 -10.04 -5.16
N ILE A 221 -0.60 -10.16 -3.89
CA ILE A 221 0.65 -10.83 -3.48
C ILE A 221 0.58 -12.34 -3.76
N GLU A 222 -0.60 -12.95 -3.64
CA GLU A 222 -0.83 -14.37 -3.94
C GLU A 222 -0.97 -14.64 -5.44
N ASN A 223 -1.34 -13.63 -6.25
CA ASN A 223 -1.58 -13.77 -7.69
C ASN A 223 -0.91 -12.67 -8.55
N PRO A 224 0.41 -12.44 -8.43
CA PRO A 224 1.08 -11.36 -9.17
C PRO A 224 0.99 -11.55 -10.69
N HIS A 225 1.03 -12.81 -11.15
CA HIS A 225 0.91 -13.20 -12.56
C HIS A 225 -0.43 -12.85 -13.23
N LEU A 226 -1.42 -12.37 -12.47
CA LEU A 226 -2.71 -11.89 -12.98
C LEU A 226 -2.78 -10.35 -13.01
N PHE A 227 -1.76 -9.66 -12.49
CA PHE A 227 -1.76 -8.20 -12.38
C PHE A 227 -1.52 -7.55 -13.75
N GLY A 228 -2.41 -6.63 -14.14
CA GLY A 228 -2.38 -6.02 -15.48
C GLY A 228 -2.79 -6.97 -16.62
N VAL A 229 -3.27 -8.19 -16.30
CA VAL A 229 -3.76 -9.16 -17.27
C VAL A 229 -5.28 -9.05 -17.40
N ILE A 230 -5.76 -8.98 -18.64
CA ILE A 230 -7.20 -8.90 -18.94
C ILE A 230 -7.78 -10.32 -18.92
N PRO A 231 -8.91 -10.59 -18.22
CA PRO A 231 -9.58 -11.89 -18.25
C PRO A 231 -9.90 -12.35 -19.68
N LYS A 232 -9.67 -13.63 -19.99
CA LYS A 232 -9.96 -14.19 -21.33
C LYS A 232 -11.40 -13.92 -21.77
N SER A 233 -12.39 -14.15 -20.91
CA SER A 233 -13.81 -13.86 -21.18
C SER A 233 -14.09 -12.41 -21.59
N VAL A 234 -13.31 -11.44 -21.12
CA VAL A 234 -13.39 -10.04 -21.57
C VAL A 234 -12.74 -9.88 -22.94
N MET A 235 -11.57 -10.48 -23.17
CA MET A 235 -10.95 -10.48 -24.52
C MET A 235 -11.84 -11.14 -25.58
N ASP A 236 -12.48 -12.26 -25.24
CA ASP A 236 -13.33 -13.04 -26.13
C ASP A 236 -14.62 -12.29 -26.49
N SER A 237 -15.24 -11.60 -25.52
CA SER A 237 -16.41 -10.74 -25.77
C SER A 237 -16.08 -9.49 -26.61
N VAL A 238 -14.87 -8.93 -26.47
CA VAL A 238 -14.37 -7.87 -27.38
C VAL A 238 -14.10 -8.41 -28.79
N GLY A 239 -13.60 -9.65 -28.90
CA GLY A 239 -13.46 -10.36 -30.16
C GLY A 239 -14.82 -10.59 -30.84
N PHE A 240 -15.83 -11.01 -30.08
CA PHE A 240 -17.20 -11.13 -30.58
C PHE A 240 -17.74 -9.79 -31.09
N LEU A 241 -17.68 -8.73 -30.28
CA LEU A 241 -18.17 -7.40 -30.67
C LEU A 241 -17.46 -6.81 -31.91
N THR A 242 -16.17 -7.08 -32.09
CA THR A 242 -15.46 -6.68 -33.32
C THR A 242 -15.78 -7.58 -34.52
N SER A 243 -16.00 -8.88 -34.32
CA SER A 243 -16.48 -9.79 -35.38
C SER A 243 -17.92 -9.49 -35.83
N CYS A 244 -18.76 -8.94 -34.94
CA CYS A 244 -20.11 -8.48 -35.23
C CYS A 244 -20.17 -7.09 -35.90
N SER A 245 -19.03 -6.53 -36.34
CA SER A 245 -19.04 -5.38 -37.26
C SER A 245 -19.56 -5.82 -38.63
N PHE A 246 -20.88 -5.72 -38.81
CA PHE A 246 -21.60 -6.05 -40.04
C PHE A 246 -20.85 -5.52 -41.27
N THR A 247 -20.62 -6.40 -42.25
CA THR A 247 -20.34 -5.97 -43.62
C THR A 247 -21.49 -5.06 -44.08
N PRO A 248 -21.22 -3.84 -44.56
CA PRO A 248 -22.28 -2.98 -45.06
C PRO A 248 -22.98 -3.68 -46.23
N PRO A 249 -24.32 -3.84 -46.22
CA PRO A 249 -25.03 -4.42 -47.35
C PRO A 249 -24.79 -3.54 -48.58
N ALA A 250 -24.23 -4.14 -49.64
CA ALA A 250 -23.77 -3.40 -50.80
C ALA A 250 -24.90 -2.59 -51.44
N HIS A 251 -24.73 -1.27 -51.55
CA HIS A 251 -25.75 -0.38 -52.10
C HIS A 251 -26.09 -0.72 -53.56
N PRO A 252 -27.35 -1.06 -53.90
CA PRO A 252 -27.82 -0.94 -55.28
C PRO A 252 -27.80 0.53 -55.70
N LYS A 253 -27.53 0.79 -56.98
CA LYS A 253 -27.30 2.15 -57.50
C LYS A 253 -28.59 2.99 -57.50
N LYS A 254 -28.41 4.32 -57.39
CA LYS A 254 -29.50 5.32 -57.37
C LYS A 254 -30.36 5.26 -58.65
N SER A 255 -31.67 5.43 -58.48
CA SER A 255 -32.55 6.03 -59.49
C SER A 255 -33.29 7.22 -58.86
N SER A 256 -33.90 8.07 -59.68
CA SER A 256 -34.27 9.46 -59.30
C SER A 256 -35.78 9.70 -59.18
N ASN A 257 -36.13 10.82 -58.51
CA ASN A 257 -37.46 11.47 -58.49
C ASN A 257 -38.58 10.68 -57.75
N ARG A 258 -39.48 11.30 -56.96
CA ARG A 258 -40.00 12.69 -57.02
C ARG A 258 -40.71 13.10 -55.70
N LYS A 259 -40.83 14.42 -55.50
CA LYS A 259 -41.80 15.16 -54.64
C LYS A 259 -41.74 15.03 -53.10
N ARG A 260 -42.12 16.15 -52.46
CA ARG A 260 -42.30 16.37 -51.01
C ARG A 260 -43.54 15.65 -50.48
N HIS A 261 -43.59 15.36 -49.18
CA HIS A 261 -44.61 15.93 -48.27
C HIS A 261 -44.06 15.96 -46.83
N SER A 262 -44.54 16.90 -46.02
CA SER A 262 -44.15 17.08 -44.60
C SER A 262 -45.28 16.61 -43.70
N LEU A 263 -44.99 15.71 -42.75
CA LEU A 263 -45.84 15.46 -41.58
C LEU A 263 -44.99 15.11 -40.34
N LYS A 264 -45.48 15.51 -39.17
CA LYS A 264 -44.88 15.22 -37.86
C LYS A 264 -45.17 13.77 -37.46
N VAL A 265 -44.19 13.08 -36.85
CA VAL A 265 -44.42 11.78 -36.19
C VAL A 265 -44.34 11.95 -34.68
N VAL A 266 -45.41 11.59 -33.99
CA VAL A 266 -45.50 11.55 -32.53
C VAL A 266 -44.74 10.34 -32.00
N ARG A 267 -43.87 10.52 -31.00
CA ARG A 267 -43.42 9.40 -30.15
C ARG A 267 -44.39 9.26 -28.97
N SER A 268 -45.13 8.16 -28.99
CA SER A 268 -46.00 7.70 -27.90
C SER A 268 -45.47 6.38 -27.35
N VAL A 269 -46.05 5.91 -26.23
CA VAL A 269 -45.72 4.66 -25.51
C VAL A 269 -44.37 4.68 -24.78
N LYS A 270 -44.27 4.40 -23.47
CA LYS A 270 -45.17 4.59 -22.29
C LYS A 270 -44.31 4.17 -21.08
N THR A 271 -44.07 5.06 -20.11
CA THR A 271 -43.47 4.67 -18.82
C THR A 271 -44.56 4.26 -17.83
N PRO A 272 -44.49 3.08 -17.18
CA PRO A 272 -45.37 2.75 -16.07
C PRO A 272 -44.91 3.49 -14.80
N ASN A 273 -45.64 4.53 -14.39
CA ASN A 273 -45.53 5.06 -13.03
C ASN A 273 -46.47 4.26 -12.13
N TRP A 274 -45.96 3.74 -11.01
CA TRP A 274 -46.79 3.16 -9.95
C TRP A 274 -47.09 4.22 -8.90
N ILE A 275 -48.36 4.40 -8.55
CA ILE A 275 -48.85 5.52 -7.74
C ILE A 275 -48.95 5.13 -6.25
N GLN A 276 -48.69 6.09 -5.37
CA GLN A 276 -48.81 5.95 -3.92
C GLN A 276 -50.26 5.66 -3.47
N GLY A 277 -50.46 4.59 -2.70
CA GLY A 277 -51.65 4.39 -1.88
C GLY A 277 -51.32 4.68 -0.41
N ARG A 278 -52.06 5.60 0.23
CA ARG A 278 -51.81 6.01 1.63
C ARG A 278 -53.05 5.73 2.49
N SER A 279 -52.89 4.90 3.51
CA SER A 279 -53.88 4.68 4.58
C SER A 279 -53.21 4.80 5.95
N LYS A 280 -53.98 5.23 6.97
CA LYS A 280 -53.46 5.68 8.26
C LYS A 280 -54.41 5.28 9.40
N VAL A 281 -53.97 4.35 10.27
CA VAL A 281 -54.66 3.99 11.52
C VAL A 281 -53.61 3.85 12.64
N THR A 282 -54.04 4.01 13.89
CA THR A 282 -53.23 4.29 15.10
C THR A 282 -52.71 3.02 15.81
N ALA A 283 -51.66 3.17 16.64
CA ALA A 283 -51.20 2.16 17.59
C ALA A 283 -52.16 1.97 18.78
N PRO A 284 -51.99 0.89 19.58
CA PRO A 284 -51.42 1.11 20.93
C PRO A 284 -50.53 -0.05 21.45
N GLY A 285 -49.92 0.15 22.62
CA GLY A 285 -49.74 -0.92 23.62
C GLY A 285 -48.39 -1.66 23.69
N SER A 286 -47.74 -1.57 24.85
CA SER A 286 -46.71 -2.49 25.38
C SER A 286 -47.31 -3.87 25.72
N GLU A 287 -46.58 -4.99 25.90
CA GLU A 287 -45.53 -5.25 26.91
C GLU A 287 -44.56 -6.42 26.55
N HIS A 288 -43.81 -6.95 27.53
CA HIS A 288 -42.74 -7.96 27.44
C HIS A 288 -43.20 -9.41 27.14
N SER A 289 -42.34 -10.22 26.49
CA SER A 289 -41.57 -11.28 27.19
C SER A 289 -40.55 -12.00 26.26
N GLN A 290 -39.87 -13.03 26.78
CA GLN A 290 -38.67 -13.68 26.22
C GLN A 290 -38.95 -15.04 25.54
N ARG A 291 -38.25 -15.39 24.43
CA ARG A 291 -37.18 -16.43 24.39
C ARG A 291 -36.68 -16.80 22.98
N SER A 292 -35.46 -17.34 22.95
CA SER A 292 -34.74 -18.19 21.96
C SER A 292 -35.53 -18.79 20.77
N ALA A 293 -34.93 -19.02 19.58
CA ALA A 293 -33.67 -19.78 19.42
C ALA A 293 -32.91 -19.62 18.07
N SER A 294 -31.64 -20.03 18.08
CA SER A 294 -30.80 -20.59 16.99
C SER A 294 -30.91 -20.07 15.55
N GLY A 295 -29.81 -19.52 15.01
CA GLY A 295 -29.71 -19.14 13.59
C GLY A 295 -28.32 -18.69 13.13
N ASP A 296 -27.24 -19.30 13.62
CA ASP A 296 -25.86 -18.86 13.35
C ASP A 296 -25.47 -18.97 11.87
N LYS A 297 -25.34 -17.82 11.21
CA LYS A 297 -24.64 -17.70 9.92
C LYS A 297 -23.13 -17.60 10.20
N PRO A 298 -22.27 -18.45 9.60
CA PRO A 298 -20.83 -18.36 9.80
C PRO A 298 -20.30 -17.02 9.28
N SER A 299 -19.78 -16.17 10.17
CA SER A 299 -19.17 -14.90 9.76
C SER A 299 -17.83 -15.14 9.08
N LEU A 300 -17.54 -14.35 8.03
CA LEU A 300 -16.34 -14.47 7.19
C LEU A 300 -15.01 -14.21 7.94
N ARG A 301 -15.04 -13.86 9.23
CA ARG A 301 -13.84 -13.72 10.06
C ARG A 301 -13.13 -15.06 10.29
N ARG A 302 -13.88 -16.10 10.65
CA ARG A 302 -13.33 -17.38 11.12
C ARG A 302 -12.73 -18.23 10.00
N SER A 303 -13.13 -18.02 8.74
CA SER A 303 -12.62 -18.78 7.58
C SER A 303 -11.29 -18.26 7.02
N LEU A 304 -10.81 -17.08 7.45
CA LEU A 304 -9.60 -16.44 6.89
C LEU A 304 -8.36 -16.52 7.80
N GLY A 305 -8.48 -17.10 9.01
CA GLY A 305 -7.39 -17.22 9.97
C GLY A 305 -6.93 -15.89 10.60
N LEU A 306 -7.75 -14.83 10.49
CA LEU A 306 -7.41 -13.47 10.90
C LEU A 306 -7.84 -13.12 12.34
N GLU A 307 -7.84 -14.10 13.25
CA GLU A 307 -8.28 -13.96 14.66
C GLU A 307 -7.43 -12.97 15.48
N HIS A 308 -6.34 -12.44 14.92
CA HIS A 308 -5.52 -11.37 15.51
C HIS A 308 -5.32 -10.22 14.51
N PHE A 309 -6.15 -9.17 14.60
CA PHE A 309 -6.07 -7.98 13.73
C PHE A 309 -5.67 -6.70 14.50
N PRO A 310 -4.46 -6.59 15.08
CA PRO A 310 -4.07 -5.51 16.02
C PRO A 310 -3.87 -4.11 15.38
N ASN A 311 -4.45 -3.88 14.20
CA ASN A 311 -3.83 -3.01 13.19
C ASN A 311 -4.51 -1.66 12.93
N ILE A 312 -5.60 -1.30 13.62
CA ILE A 312 -6.05 0.12 13.65
C ILE A 312 -4.90 1.02 14.13
N ARG A 313 -4.09 0.54 15.10
CA ARG A 313 -2.86 1.22 15.53
C ARG A 313 -1.85 1.38 14.38
N MET A 314 -1.64 0.37 13.55
CA MET A 314 -0.68 0.41 12.43
C MET A 314 -1.09 1.39 11.33
N PHE A 315 -2.39 1.52 11.00
CA PHE A 315 -2.82 2.63 10.12
C PHE A 315 -2.69 3.99 10.82
N ARG A 316 -2.91 4.06 12.13
CA ARG A 316 -2.87 5.32 12.93
C ARG A 316 -1.45 5.85 13.19
N THR A 317 -0.40 5.02 13.25
CA THR A 317 1.01 5.48 13.30
C THR A 317 1.61 5.81 11.93
N TYR A 318 0.91 5.50 10.83
CA TYR A 318 1.43 5.69 9.46
C TYR A 318 0.78 6.90 8.75
N MET A 319 -0.29 7.46 9.31
CA MET A 319 -0.81 8.77 8.94
C MET A 319 0.00 9.86 9.66
N PRO A 320 0.60 10.83 8.94
CA PRO A 320 1.15 12.02 9.58
C PRO A 320 0.00 12.85 10.17
N SER A 321 0.13 13.26 11.42
CA SER A 321 -0.72 14.30 12.01
C SER A 321 -0.45 15.62 11.31
N SER A 322 -1.50 16.24 10.74
CA SER A 322 -1.44 17.56 10.11
C SER A 322 -1.49 18.69 11.15
N ASP A 323 -0.61 18.58 12.15
CA ASP A 323 -0.46 19.53 13.25
C ASP A 323 0.90 20.23 13.05
N GLU A 324 0.87 21.43 12.46
CA GLU A 324 2.05 22.30 12.32
C GLU A 324 2.50 22.81 13.70
N PRO A 325 3.79 22.80 14.03
CA PRO A 325 4.29 23.37 15.29
C PRO A 325 4.48 24.88 15.16
N GLU A 326 3.54 25.67 15.68
CA GLU A 326 3.72 27.12 15.81
C GLU A 326 4.78 27.45 16.89
N VAL A 327 5.95 27.89 16.41
CA VAL A 327 6.85 28.93 16.93
C VAL A 327 6.78 29.23 18.44
N GLU A 328 7.86 28.92 19.18
CA GLU A 328 8.15 29.57 20.47
C GLU A 328 8.53 31.05 20.31
N PRO A 329 8.15 31.87 21.29
CA PRO A 329 9.02 32.95 21.78
C PRO A 329 9.38 32.76 23.27
N LEU A 330 10.62 33.08 23.62
CA LEU A 330 11.09 33.22 25.00
C LEU A 330 11.00 34.69 25.48
N GLU A 331 11.31 34.90 26.77
CA GLU A 331 11.30 36.16 27.53
C GLU A 331 9.90 36.67 27.99
N GLY A 332 9.69 37.14 29.23
CA GLY A 332 10.60 37.14 30.39
C GLY A 332 10.04 37.82 31.66
N SER A 333 10.78 37.72 32.77
CA SER A 333 10.72 38.53 34.02
C SER A 333 9.61 38.35 35.11
N SER A 334 10.09 38.03 36.32
CA SER A 334 9.75 38.59 37.67
C SER A 334 8.33 38.63 38.30
N SER A 335 8.11 37.70 39.24
CA SER A 335 7.90 37.96 40.71
C SER A 335 6.50 38.24 41.35
N THR A 336 6.42 37.87 42.65
CA THR A 336 5.36 38.08 43.68
C THR A 336 4.10 37.18 43.63
N GLY A 337 3.58 36.62 44.74
CA GLY A 337 4.18 36.47 46.09
C GLY A 337 3.30 35.83 47.20
N LYS A 338 3.95 35.16 48.18
CA LYS A 338 3.51 34.75 49.55
C LYS A 338 2.35 33.71 49.72
N GLY A 339 2.58 32.67 50.56
CA GLY A 339 1.51 31.72 50.97
C GLY A 339 1.85 30.46 51.82
N CYS A 340 2.56 30.60 52.94
CA CYS A 340 2.53 29.78 54.19
C CYS A 340 1.61 28.50 54.31
N LYS A 341 1.95 27.38 55.00
CA LYS A 341 2.87 27.11 56.15
C LYS A 341 3.38 25.63 56.18
N THR A 342 4.40 25.34 56.99
CA THR A 342 4.78 23.99 57.48
C THR A 342 4.51 23.84 58.99
N PRO A 343 4.51 22.59 59.55
CA PRO A 343 5.65 22.18 60.38
C PRO A 343 6.08 20.69 60.29
N GLN A 344 7.17 20.37 60.99
CA GLN A 344 7.89 19.08 61.19
C GLN A 344 8.28 19.00 62.71
N PRO A 345 9.07 18.05 63.30
CA PRO A 345 9.84 16.90 62.75
C PRO A 345 9.79 15.59 63.61
N ARG A 346 10.76 14.67 63.37
CA ARG A 346 11.25 13.50 64.18
C ARG A 346 10.61 12.15 63.80
N LEU A 347 11.31 11.01 63.76
CA LEU A 347 12.44 10.52 64.58
C LEU A 347 13.82 10.32 63.85
N ARG A 348 14.76 9.58 64.48
CA ARG A 348 16.20 9.45 64.15
C ARG A 348 16.66 7.97 63.99
N ARG A 349 17.90 7.82 63.47
CA ARG A 349 18.93 6.77 63.68
C ARG A 349 19.10 5.73 62.56
N ASP A 350 20.28 5.14 62.31
CA ASP A 350 21.71 5.51 62.47
C ASP A 350 22.58 4.42 61.75
N LEU A 351 23.90 4.62 61.64
CA LEU A 351 24.95 3.63 61.28
C LEU A 351 25.08 3.19 59.79
N ARG A 352 26.27 2.83 59.27
CA ARG A 352 27.67 3.32 59.44
C ARG A 352 28.54 2.74 58.29
N LEU A 353 29.55 3.49 57.82
CA LEU A 353 30.66 2.95 57.00
C LEU A 353 31.82 2.48 57.90
N PRO A 354 32.76 1.68 57.36
CA PRO A 354 34.15 2.15 57.31
C PRO A 354 34.87 1.85 55.97
N ALA A 355 36.06 2.42 55.77
CA ALA A 355 36.93 2.18 54.60
C ALA A 355 38.43 2.23 54.98
N PHE A 356 39.22 1.26 54.48
CA PHE A 356 40.66 1.02 54.69
C PHE A 356 41.16 0.09 53.54
N THR A 357 42.35 0.18 52.92
CA THR A 357 43.42 1.22 52.92
C THR A 357 44.30 1.15 51.64
N ARG A 358 45.30 2.04 51.56
CA ARG A 358 46.59 1.95 50.80
C ARG A 358 47.40 0.66 51.13
N SER A 359 48.48 0.23 50.44
CA SER A 359 49.19 0.65 49.20
C SER A 359 50.36 -0.33 48.88
N SER A 360 50.86 -0.36 47.62
CA SER A 360 52.25 -0.75 47.23
C SER A 360 52.70 -2.23 47.46
N ASP A 361 53.71 -2.80 46.77
CA ASP A 361 54.53 -2.31 45.64
C ASP A 361 55.08 -3.45 44.73
N ALA A 362 55.75 -3.05 43.64
CA ALA A 362 56.77 -3.71 42.79
C ALA A 362 57.02 -5.26 42.78
N GLY A 363 57.24 -5.83 41.57
CA GLY A 363 57.89 -7.15 41.43
C GLY A 363 58.00 -7.74 40.01
N ALA A 364 59.14 -7.53 39.34
CA ALA A 364 59.76 -8.33 38.25
C ALA A 364 58.94 -8.80 37.01
N SER A 365 59.42 -8.40 35.83
CA SER A 365 59.26 -9.08 34.51
C SER A 365 60.56 -9.85 34.17
N PRO A 366 60.85 -10.31 32.92
CA PRO A 366 60.04 -10.68 31.74
C PRO A 366 60.43 -12.09 31.18
N VAL A 367 60.02 -12.44 29.95
CA VAL A 367 60.91 -12.87 28.81
C VAL A 367 60.11 -13.39 27.58
N LEU A 368 60.54 -12.92 26.41
CA LEU A 368 60.52 -13.43 25.01
C LEU A 368 59.84 -14.81 24.73
N THR A 369 59.24 -15.13 23.56
CA THR A 369 59.38 -14.70 22.14
C THR A 369 58.11 -15.18 21.35
N ALA A 370 57.81 -15.03 20.04
CA ALA A 370 58.51 -14.52 18.83
C ALA A 370 57.57 -14.05 17.69
N VAL A 371 58.20 -13.56 16.61
CA VAL A 371 57.84 -13.43 15.18
C VAL A 371 56.93 -14.56 14.62
N GLY A 372 56.03 -14.35 13.64
CA GLY A 372 55.62 -13.13 12.92
C GLY A 372 55.21 -13.36 11.44
N LYS A 373 55.25 -12.28 10.63
CA LYS A 373 55.08 -12.18 9.15
C LYS A 373 53.68 -12.37 8.52
N LEU A 374 53.19 -11.26 7.96
CA LEU A 374 52.20 -11.20 6.88
C LEU A 374 52.78 -11.76 5.56
N HIS A 375 51.92 -12.26 4.67
CA HIS A 375 52.25 -12.48 3.26
C HIS A 375 51.21 -11.82 2.35
N PHE A 376 51.68 -10.89 1.51
CA PHE A 376 51.00 -10.44 0.29
C PHE A 376 51.64 -11.16 -0.90
N THR A 377 50.85 -11.55 -1.90
CA THR A 377 51.33 -11.93 -3.23
C THR A 377 50.45 -11.28 -4.31
N PRO A 378 51.04 -10.63 -5.33
CA PRO A 378 50.29 -9.97 -6.40
C PRO A 378 50.11 -10.88 -7.63
N TRP A 379 48.99 -10.73 -8.34
CA TRP A 379 48.85 -11.25 -9.71
C TRP A 379 48.37 -10.14 -10.65
N ARG A 380 49.17 -9.88 -11.69
CA ARG A 380 48.78 -9.08 -12.87
C ARG A 380 48.81 -10.01 -14.09
N ARG A 381 47.76 -9.95 -14.91
CA ARG A 381 47.86 -9.46 -16.31
C ARG A 381 46.47 -9.38 -16.94
N CYS A 382 46.25 -8.30 -17.69
CA CYS A 382 45.30 -8.28 -18.80
C CYS A 382 46.07 -8.67 -20.08
N SER A 383 45.38 -9.23 -21.06
CA SER A 383 45.64 -9.01 -22.50
C SER A 383 44.48 -9.58 -23.31
N LEU A 384 43.92 -8.72 -24.17
CA LEU A 384 43.04 -9.02 -25.32
C LEU A 384 41.79 -9.86 -25.02
#